data_AF-A0A127HYU5-F1
#
_entry.id   AF-A0A127HYU5-F1
#
_cell.length_a   1.000
_cell.length_b   1.000
_cell.length_c   1.000
_cell.angle_alpha   90.00
_cell.angle_beta   90.00
_cell.angle_gamma   90.00
#
_symmetry.space_group_name_H-M   'P 1'
#
loop_
_entity.id
_entity.type
_entity.pdbx_description
1 polymer ?
#
loop_
_entity_poly.entity_id
_entity_poly.type
_entity_poly.pdbx_seq_one_letter_code
_entity_poly.pdbx_strand_id
1 'polypeptide(L)'
;MIDLSGHSPGMLYALSATSIGQPWTVGGYPGSLNLAKEALGLVTCSDIAQAWILTEPGAPTQIPDELLESLGGDLDRDYELVATWNSENYVAASRVQMLWKPLRSIIEASDACGKARSVGLR
;
A
#
# COMPACT_ATOMS: atom_id res chain seq x y z
N MET A 1 3.99 6.70 -1.30
CA MET A 1 4.12 5.27 -0.96
C MET A 1 2.87 4.84 -0.21
N ILE A 2 2.35 3.67 -0.52
CA ILE A 2 1.26 3.04 0.24
C ILE A 2 1.92 2.00 1.16
N ASP A 3 1.87 2.25 2.46
CA ASP A 3 2.32 1.31 3.47
C ASP A 3 1.19 0.34 3.84
N LEU A 4 1.40 -0.94 3.56
CA LEU A 4 0.51 -2.05 3.89
C LEU A 4 1.05 -2.93 5.02
N SER A 5 2.19 -2.59 5.63
CA SER A 5 2.74 -3.32 6.79
C SER A 5 1.80 -3.26 7.99
N GLY A 6 1.03 -2.18 8.11
CA GLY A 6 0.07 -1.98 9.20
C GLY A 6 0.67 -1.46 10.50
N HIS A 7 2.00 -1.46 10.65
CA HIS A 7 2.66 -1.16 11.92
C HIS A 7 4.03 -0.46 11.83
N SER A 8 4.54 -0.17 10.62
CA SER A 8 5.87 0.41 10.42
C SER A 8 5.88 1.86 9.90
N PRO A 9 5.26 2.83 10.60
CA PRO A 9 5.19 4.22 10.13
C PRO A 9 6.57 4.86 9.98
N GLY A 10 7.57 4.40 10.74
CA GLY A 10 8.95 4.88 10.65
C GLY A 10 9.67 4.52 9.34
N MET A 11 9.26 3.44 8.67
CA MET A 11 9.94 2.97 7.46
C MET A 11 9.81 3.95 6.30
N LEU A 12 8.65 4.63 6.22
CA LEU A 12 8.42 5.69 5.24
C LEU A 12 9.46 6.82 5.38
N TYR A 13 9.79 7.23 6.60
CA TYR A 13 10.82 8.24 6.86
C TYR A 13 12.22 7.74 6.53
N ALA A 14 12.54 6.49 6.88
CA ALA A 14 13.84 5.88 6.57
C ALA A 14 14.09 5.82 5.05
N LEU A 15 13.04 5.60 4.26
CA LEU A 15 13.08 5.58 2.80
C LEU A 15 12.96 6.97 2.15
N SER A 16 12.87 8.04 2.95
CA SER A 16 12.58 9.40 2.47
C SER A 16 11.31 9.46 1.60
N ALA A 17 10.33 8.60 1.91
CA ALA A 17 9.08 8.48 1.20
C ALA A 17 8.00 9.36 1.85
N THR A 18 7.06 9.82 1.02
CA THR A 18 5.81 10.42 1.52
C THR A 18 4.74 9.35 1.60
N SER A 19 4.10 9.22 2.77
CA SER A 19 2.90 8.39 2.93
C SER A 19 1.72 9.06 2.25
N ILE A 20 0.97 8.32 1.43
CA ILE A 20 -0.23 8.85 0.77
C ILE A 20 -1.50 8.27 1.41
N GLY A 21 -2.57 9.06 1.40
CA GLY A 21 -3.85 8.72 2.04
C GLY A 21 -3.84 9.00 3.53
N GLN A 22 -2.89 8.43 4.27
CA GLN A 22 -2.77 8.66 5.72
C GLN A 22 -1.30 8.59 6.17
N PRO A 23 -0.90 9.33 7.22
CA PRO A 23 0.48 9.31 7.72
C PRO A 23 0.94 7.92 8.20
N TRP A 24 0.00 7.09 8.63
CA TRP A 24 0.22 5.70 9.00
C TRP A 24 -1.04 4.88 8.73
N THR A 25 -0.94 3.89 7.85
CA THR A 25 -2.02 2.93 7.62
C THR A 25 -2.04 1.89 8.74
N VAL A 26 -2.83 2.12 9.79
CA VAL A 26 -2.89 1.21 10.94
C VAL A 26 -3.69 -0.05 10.59
N GLY A 27 -3.09 -1.22 10.78
CA GLY A 27 -3.76 -2.50 10.58
C GLY A 27 -3.91 -3.35 11.85
N GLY A 28 -4.51 -4.53 11.72
CA GLY A 28 -4.75 -5.45 12.83
C GLY A 28 -6.04 -5.20 13.64
N TYR A 29 -6.87 -4.24 13.23
CA TYR A 29 -8.16 -3.95 13.86
C TYR A 29 -9.32 -4.16 12.88
N PRO A 30 -10.52 -4.55 13.37
CA PRO A 30 -11.72 -4.56 12.54
C PRO A 30 -11.93 -3.20 11.86
N GLY A 31 -12.10 -3.21 10.53
CA GLY A 31 -12.31 -2.00 9.74
C GLY A 31 -11.05 -1.31 9.22
N SER A 32 -9.83 -1.74 9.59
CA SER A 32 -8.58 -1.17 9.08
C SER A 32 -8.50 -1.15 7.54
N LEU A 33 -8.93 -2.22 6.86
CA LEU A 33 -8.99 -2.27 5.40
C LEU A 33 -9.93 -1.20 4.82
N ASN A 34 -11.12 -1.04 5.40
CA ASN A 34 -12.10 -0.06 4.94
C ASN A 34 -11.57 1.36 5.16
N LEU A 35 -10.99 1.64 6.33
CA LEU A 35 -10.37 2.93 6.60
C LEU A 35 -9.23 3.25 5.62
N ALA A 36 -8.40 2.26 5.29
CA ALA A 36 -7.33 2.42 4.31
C ALA A 36 -7.90 2.70 2.89
N LYS A 37 -8.96 1.99 2.47
CA LYS A 37 -9.66 2.23 1.20
C LYS A 37 -10.26 3.63 1.14
N GLU A 38 -10.96 4.08 2.18
CA GLU A 38 -11.56 5.42 2.24
C GLU A 38 -10.50 6.52 2.17
N ALA A 39 -9.42 6.42 2.95
CA ALA A 39 -8.36 7.42 2.94
C ALA A 39 -7.62 7.48 1.59
N LEU A 40 -7.34 6.32 0.97
CA LEU A 40 -6.73 6.27 -0.35
C LEU A 40 -7.71 6.70 -1.46
N GLY A 41 -9.02 6.60 -1.22
CA GLY A 41 -10.05 7.15 -2.09
C GLY A 41 -9.98 8.67 -2.26
N LEU A 42 -9.47 9.38 -1.25
CA LEU A 42 -9.27 10.84 -1.26
C LEU A 42 -8.01 11.29 -2.03
N VAL A 43 -7.09 10.36 -2.31
CA VAL A 43 -5.82 10.64 -2.99
C VAL A 43 -6.04 10.74 -4.51
N THR A 44 -5.27 11.56 -5.24
CA THR A 44 -5.42 11.62 -6.70
C THR A 44 -4.97 10.31 -7.36
N CYS A 45 -5.60 9.92 -8.48
CA CYS A 45 -5.17 8.71 -9.20
C CYS A 45 -3.72 8.82 -9.74
N SER A 46 -3.22 10.04 -9.97
CA SER A 46 -1.83 10.27 -10.37
C SER A 46 -0.86 9.96 -9.23
N ASP A 47 -1.20 10.32 -7.99
CA ASP A 47 -0.38 9.98 -6.82
C ASP A 47 -0.43 8.47 -6.54
N ILE A 48 -1.61 7.84 -6.67
CA ILE A 48 -1.77 6.38 -6.56
C ILE A 48 -0.92 5.66 -7.60
N ALA A 49 -0.95 6.11 -8.86
CA ALA A 49 -0.21 5.50 -9.97
C ALA A 49 1.32 5.50 -9.78
N GLN A 50 1.85 6.45 -9.01
CA GLN A 50 3.29 6.57 -8.73
C GLN A 50 3.70 5.89 -7.42
N ALA A 51 2.72 5.40 -6.65
CA ALA A 51 2.97 4.94 -5.29
C ALA A 51 3.69 3.59 -5.28
N TRP A 52 4.85 3.54 -4.65
CA TRP A 52 5.48 2.28 -4.27
C TRP A 52 4.69 1.63 -3.12
N ILE A 53 4.79 0.31 -3.00
CA ILE A 53 4.09 -0.46 -1.97
C ILE A 53 5.10 -1.02 -0.98
N LEU A 54 4.82 -0.88 0.30
CA LEU A 54 5.54 -1.57 1.37
C LEU A 54 4.64 -2.65 1.94
N THR A 55 5.09 -3.91 1.95
CA THR A 55 4.34 -5.02 2.56
C THR A 55 5.17 -5.72 3.63
N GLU A 56 4.48 -6.44 4.52
CA GLU A 56 5.11 -7.35 5.49
C GLU A 56 4.27 -8.64 5.60
N PRO A 57 4.40 -9.57 4.64
CA PRO A 57 3.58 -10.77 4.58
C PRO A 57 3.55 -11.58 5.88
N GLY A 58 2.34 -11.94 6.33
CA GLY A 58 2.14 -12.76 7.52
C GLY A 58 2.21 -12.01 8.85
N ALA A 59 2.35 -10.67 8.82
CA ALA A 59 2.15 -9.85 10.00
C ALA A 59 0.66 -9.82 10.38
N PRO A 60 0.27 -10.00 11.66
CA PRO A 60 -1.13 -9.91 12.09
C PRO A 60 -1.77 -8.54 11.81
N THR A 61 -0.94 -7.52 11.68
CA THR A 61 -1.36 -6.15 11.39
C THR A 61 -1.36 -5.82 9.91
N GLN A 62 -0.87 -6.70 9.03
CA GLN A 62 -0.78 -6.38 7.60
C GLN A 62 -2.14 -5.96 7.04
N ILE A 63 -2.15 -4.88 6.26
CA ILE A 63 -3.29 -4.54 5.41
C ILE A 63 -3.23 -5.44 4.18
N PRO A 64 -4.29 -6.21 3.87
CA PRO A 64 -4.32 -7.03 2.67
C PRO A 64 -4.03 -6.23 1.41
N ASP A 65 -3.17 -6.76 0.55
CA ASP A 65 -2.82 -6.20 -0.75
C ASP A 65 -3.99 -6.21 -1.76
N GLU A 66 -5.04 -6.98 -1.48
CA GLU A 66 -6.36 -6.88 -2.14
C GLU A 66 -6.91 -5.44 -2.11
N LEU A 67 -6.44 -4.58 -1.19
CA LEU A 67 -6.73 -3.15 -1.21
C LEU A 67 -6.41 -2.51 -2.57
N LEU A 68 -5.34 -2.96 -3.25
CA LEU A 68 -4.91 -2.41 -4.53
C LEU A 68 -5.97 -2.60 -5.62
N GLU A 69 -6.83 -3.62 -5.53
CA GLU A 69 -7.91 -3.84 -6.48
C GLU A 69 -8.90 -2.66 -6.47
N SER A 70 -9.17 -2.10 -5.29
CA SER A 70 -10.02 -0.90 -5.14
C SER A 70 -9.40 0.36 -5.76
N LEU A 71 -8.10 0.31 -6.05
CA LEU A 71 -7.32 1.34 -6.71
C LEU A 71 -7.00 1.00 -8.17
N GLY A 72 -7.59 -0.08 -8.71
CA GLY A 72 -7.35 -0.53 -10.09
C GLY A 72 -5.95 -1.13 -10.31
N GLY A 73 -5.31 -1.62 -9.25
CA GLY A 73 -4.00 -2.28 -9.29
C GLY A 73 -4.01 -3.69 -8.70
N ASP A 74 -2.93 -4.40 -8.91
CA ASP A 74 -2.70 -5.75 -8.41
C ASP A 74 -1.21 -5.92 -8.11
N LEU A 75 -0.85 -6.42 -6.93
CA LEU A 75 0.55 -6.46 -6.48
C LEU A 75 1.41 -7.32 -7.41
N ASP A 76 0.93 -8.52 -7.73
CA ASP A 76 1.67 -9.53 -8.49
C ASP A 76 1.79 -9.18 -9.97
N ARG A 77 0.83 -8.44 -10.53
CA ARG A 77 0.82 -8.05 -11.95
C ARG A 77 1.44 -6.68 -12.23
N ASP A 78 1.23 -5.72 -11.34
CA ASP A 78 1.52 -4.30 -11.63
C ASP A 78 2.76 -3.76 -10.92
N TYR A 79 3.44 -4.58 -10.10
CA TYR A 79 4.62 -4.17 -9.34
C TYR A 79 5.75 -5.20 -9.43
N GLU A 80 6.98 -4.70 -9.32
CA GLU A 80 8.19 -5.51 -9.18
C GLU A 80 8.74 -5.42 -7.75
N LEU A 81 9.11 -6.57 -7.18
CA LEU A 81 9.84 -6.63 -5.92
C LEU A 81 11.27 -6.12 -6.13
N VAL A 82 11.65 -5.04 -5.44
CA VAL A 82 12.98 -4.41 -5.62
C VAL A 82 13.87 -4.49 -4.38
N ALA A 83 13.30 -4.74 -3.20
CA ALA A 83 14.09 -4.92 -1.99
C ALA A 83 13.32 -5.74 -0.94
N THR A 84 14.09 -6.42 -0.09
CA THR A 84 13.61 -7.08 1.13
C THR A 84 14.56 -6.81 2.29
N TRP A 85 14.03 -6.72 3.50
CA TRP A 85 14.84 -6.64 4.71
C TRP A 85 14.11 -7.26 5.90
N ASN A 86 14.87 -7.65 6.91
CA ASN A 86 14.29 -8.07 8.18
C ASN A 86 13.81 -6.84 8.95
N SER A 87 12.54 -6.82 9.33
CA SER A 87 12.04 -5.92 10.36
C SER A 87 12.13 -6.64 11.70
N GLU A 88 13.02 -6.15 12.55
CA GLU A 88 13.05 -6.53 13.96
C GLU A 88 11.99 -5.68 14.66
N ASN A 89 10.95 -6.32 15.17
CA ASN A 89 9.97 -5.66 16.02
C ASN A 89 10.22 -6.11 17.45
N TYR A 90 10.25 -5.18 18.41
CA TYR A 90 10.52 -5.46 19.84
C TYR A 90 9.57 -6.48 20.49
N VAL A 91 8.49 -6.85 19.80
CA VAL A 91 7.36 -7.66 20.31
C VAL A 91 7.06 -8.90 19.47
N ALA A 92 7.71 -9.10 18.31
CA ALA A 92 7.38 -10.20 17.38
C ALA A 92 8.62 -10.87 16.78
N ALA A 93 8.47 -12.13 16.37
CA ALA A 93 9.49 -12.86 15.62
C ALA A 93 9.90 -12.08 14.35
N SER A 94 11.17 -12.17 13.96
CA SER A 94 11.72 -11.56 12.74
C SER A 94 10.74 -11.68 11.57
N ARG A 95 10.36 -10.54 10.98
CA ARG A 95 9.50 -10.47 9.80
C ARG A 95 10.30 -9.93 8.61
N VAL A 96 9.80 -10.18 7.41
CA VAL A 96 10.42 -9.69 6.18
C VAL A 96 9.52 -8.62 5.60
N GLN A 97 10.04 -7.41 5.53
CA GLN A 97 9.43 -6.32 4.77
C GLN A 97 9.88 -6.39 3.33
N MET A 98 8.97 -6.01 2.44
CA MET A 98 9.14 -6.10 1.01
C MET A 98 8.74 -4.77 0.38
N LEU A 99 9.60 -4.25 -0.50
CA LEU A 99 9.38 -3.01 -1.21
C LEU A 99 9.12 -3.29 -2.68
N TRP A 100 8.01 -2.75 -3.17
CA TRP A 100 7.51 -2.99 -4.52
C TRP A 100 7.43 -1.69 -5.29
N LYS A 101 7.97 -1.70 -6.51
CA LYS A 101 7.99 -0.55 -7.40
C LYS A 101 6.96 -0.74 -8.52
N PRO A 102 6.19 0.31 -8.90
CA PRO A 102 5.22 0.22 -9.99
C PRO A 102 5.88 -0.14 -11.34
N LEU A 103 5.23 -1.03 -12.10
CA LEU A 103 5.62 -1.41 -13.46
C LEU A 103 4.87 -0.62 -14.54
N ARG A 104 3.58 -0.36 -14.32
CA ARG A 104 2.73 0.36 -15.28
C ARG A 104 3.17 1.81 -15.44
N SER A 105 2.94 2.37 -16.62
CA SER A 105 3.11 3.81 -16.79
C SER A 105 2.12 4.58 -15.92
N ILE A 106 2.46 5.82 -15.56
CA ILE A 106 1.60 6.68 -14.76
C ILE A 106 0.22 6.85 -15.42
N ILE A 107 0.18 6.94 -16.75
CA ILE A 107 -1.06 7.11 -17.53
C ILE A 107 -1.95 5.86 -17.38
N GLU A 108 -1.41 4.67 -17.65
CA GLU A 108 -2.17 3.41 -17.57
C GLU A 108 -2.71 3.15 -16.17
N ALA A 109 -1.87 3.35 -15.14
CA ALA A 109 -2.28 3.14 -13.75
C ALA A 109 -3.28 4.20 -13.28
N SER A 110 -3.14 5.46 -13.71
CA SER A 110 -4.10 6.53 -13.38
C SER A 110 -5.48 6.25 -13.99
N ASP A 111 -5.52 5.81 -15.24
CA ASP A 111 -6.76 5.43 -15.93
C ASP A 111 -7.44 4.22 -15.26
N ALA A 112 -6.66 3.21 -14.86
CA ALA A 112 -7.17 2.05 -14.15
C ALA A 112 -7.76 2.45 -12.79
N CYS A 113 -7.09 3.32 -12.04
CA CYS A 113 -7.61 3.89 -10.79
C CYS A 113 -8.92 4.65 -11.01
N GLY A 114 -8.99 5.50 -12.04
CA GLY A 114 -10.21 6.24 -12.37
C GLY A 114 -11.40 5.31 -12.67
N LYS A 115 -11.15 4.23 -13.44
CA LYS A 115 -12.14 3.20 -13.73
C LYS A 115 -12.61 2.48 -12.47
N ALA A 116 -11.69 2.02 -11.62
CA ALA A 116 -12.02 1.33 -10.38
C ALA A 116 -12.93 2.18 -9.47
N ARG A 117 -12.64 3.47 -9.33
CA ARG A 117 -13.45 4.41 -8.53
C ARG A 117 -14.84 4.66 -9.12
N SER A 118 -14.96 4.70 -10.45
CA SER A 118 -16.26 4.88 -11.12
C SER A 118 -17.22 3.70 -10.93
N VAL A 119 -16.68 2.51 -10.63
CA VAL A 119 -17.47 1.29 -10.36
C VAL A 119 -17.95 1.26 -8.91
N GLY A 120 -17.18 1.81 -7.97
CA GLY A 120 -17.50 1.85 -6.53
C GLY A 120 -18.42 2.99 -6.08
N LEU A 121 -18.73 3.96 -6.94
CA LEU A 121 -19.66 5.07 -6.66
C LEU A 121 -21.13 4.75 -7.00
N ARG A 122 -21.48 3.47 -7.18
CA ARG A 122 -22.85 2.99 -7.42
C ARG A 122 -23.47 2.39 -6.17
#